data_AF-A0A1M3F752-F1
#
_entry.id   AF-A0A1M3F752-F1
#
_cell.length_a   1.000
_cell.length_b   1.000
_cell.length_c   1.000
_cell.angle_alpha   90.00
_cell.angle_beta   90.00
_cell.angle_gamma   90.00
#
_symmetry.space_group_name_H-M   'P 1'
#
loop_
_entity.id
_entity.type
_entity.pdbx_description
1 polymer ?
#
loop_
_entity_poly.entity_id
_entity_poly.type
_entity_poly.pdbx_seq_one_letter_code
_entity_poly.pdbx_strand_id
1 'polypeptide(L)'
;MCLEARSELQVGSQLCTDDPQRLRDQLVLLMTSAGGTVLAGTVDDEIAGLLLAHVVGPGPFTDVVALNLEALYVRGDARRRGLGHALLVAAATLADEVGATEVYASPLPGARGMHRFLARIGFAPAAAHRVVTTSALQRRLSQDPSAVLGAVTGRQPRQRLEDLIARRRQARAAQTGGAPVPAEPSRQARASISMQVSRAVQTRRPSSSTTTIS
;
A
#
# COMPACT_ATOMS: atom_id res chain seq x y z
N MET A 1 9.04 7.18 24.92
CA MET A 1 9.26 7.19 23.46
C MET A 1 8.23 6.38 22.67
N CYS A 2 8.16 5.03 22.70
CA CYS A 2 7.19 4.31 21.83
C CYS A 2 5.72 4.64 22.13
N LEU A 3 5.31 4.72 23.40
CA LEU A 3 3.95 5.12 23.77
C LEU A 3 3.61 6.56 23.35
N GLU A 4 4.60 7.43 23.35
CA GLU A 4 4.48 8.82 22.90
C GLU A 4 4.35 8.90 21.37
N ALA A 5 5.15 8.11 20.65
CA ALA A 5 5.00 7.94 19.21
C ALA A 5 3.60 7.40 18.84
N ARG A 6 3.09 6.44 19.62
CA ARG A 6 1.73 5.89 19.44
C ARG A 6 0.66 6.96 19.64
N SER A 7 0.77 7.84 20.63
CA SER A 7 -0.25 8.87 20.89
C SER A 7 -0.26 9.97 19.82
N GLU A 8 0.88 10.27 19.19
CA GLU A 8 0.96 11.28 18.11
C GLU A 8 0.41 10.79 16.76
N LEU A 9 0.30 9.47 16.56
CA LEU A 9 -0.05 8.87 15.27
C LEU A 9 -1.52 8.42 15.24
N GLN A 10 -2.25 8.82 14.18
CA GLN A 10 -3.64 8.40 13.98
C GLN A 10 -3.82 6.87 13.93
N VAL A 11 -2.80 6.17 13.43
CA VAL A 11 -2.74 4.69 13.37
C VAL A 11 -1.69 4.13 14.35
N GLY A 12 -1.47 4.80 15.48
CA GLY A 12 -0.45 4.43 16.46
C GLY A 12 -0.64 3.05 17.09
N SER A 13 -1.85 2.47 17.04
CA SER A 13 -2.06 1.06 17.44
C SER A 13 -1.35 0.05 16.55
N GLN A 14 -0.96 0.45 15.34
CA GLN A 14 -0.11 -0.37 14.44
C GLN A 14 1.39 -0.25 14.78
N LEU A 15 1.79 0.74 15.60
CA LEU A 15 3.18 0.92 16.00
C LEU A 15 3.57 -0.03 17.13
N CYS A 16 2.81 -0.01 18.22
CA CYS A 16 3.09 -0.77 19.42
C CYS A 16 1.82 -0.94 20.26
N THR A 17 1.83 -1.75 21.31
CA THR A 17 0.75 -1.82 22.31
C THR A 17 0.66 -0.52 23.15
N ASP A 18 -0.48 -0.25 23.78
CA ASP A 18 -0.69 0.79 24.79
C ASP A 18 -0.34 0.33 26.21
N ASP A 19 -0.19 -0.97 26.43
CA ASP A 19 0.24 -1.55 27.70
C ASP A 19 1.76 -1.37 27.90
N PRO A 20 2.21 -0.58 28.89
CA PRO A 20 3.63 -0.32 29.11
C PRO A 20 4.44 -1.57 29.49
N GLN A 21 3.84 -2.52 30.20
CA GLN A 21 4.50 -3.74 30.63
C GLN A 21 4.73 -4.64 29.43
N ARG A 22 3.67 -4.91 28.65
CA ARG A 22 3.78 -5.69 27.43
C ARG A 22 4.73 -5.05 26.42
N LEU A 23 4.73 -3.72 26.29
CA LEU A 23 5.67 -3.02 25.42
C LEU A 23 7.12 -3.24 25.87
N ARG A 24 7.39 -3.17 27.18
CA ARG A 24 8.73 -3.45 27.72
C ARG A 24 9.17 -4.87 27.37
N ASP A 25 8.31 -5.86 27.58
CA ASP A 25 8.61 -7.26 27.27
C ASP A 25 8.89 -7.45 25.77
N GLN A 26 8.13 -6.78 24.90
CA GLN A 26 8.34 -6.80 23.45
C GLN A 26 9.68 -6.16 23.04
N LEU A 27 10.07 -5.04 23.68
CA LEU A 27 11.36 -4.42 23.42
C LEU A 27 12.53 -5.30 23.89
N VAL A 28 12.38 -5.96 25.05
CA VAL A 28 13.37 -6.95 25.51
C VAL A 28 13.47 -8.08 24.49
N LEU A 29 12.34 -8.60 24.02
CA LEU A 29 12.32 -9.66 23.00
C LEU A 29 13.07 -9.23 21.74
N LEU A 30 12.82 -8.03 21.21
CA LEU A 30 13.52 -7.47 20.06
C LEU A 30 15.04 -7.38 20.31
N MET A 31 15.47 -6.88 21.48
CA MET A 31 16.90 -6.77 21.78
C MET A 31 17.60 -8.13 21.93
N THR A 32 16.85 -9.16 22.35
CA THR A 32 17.39 -10.52 22.52
C THR A 32 17.29 -11.37 21.25
N SER A 33 16.45 -10.98 20.28
CA SER A 33 16.32 -11.71 19.02
C SER A 33 17.54 -11.46 18.14
N ALA A 34 17.99 -12.49 17.43
CA ALA A 34 19.11 -12.37 16.50
C ALA A 34 18.86 -11.26 15.47
N GLY A 35 19.78 -10.30 15.40
CA GLY A 35 19.70 -9.17 14.48
C GLY A 35 18.76 -8.03 14.90
N GLY A 36 18.09 -8.11 16.06
CA GLY A 36 17.24 -7.03 16.56
C GLY A 36 18.06 -5.91 17.21
N THR A 37 17.63 -4.66 17.05
CA THR A 37 18.35 -3.49 17.57
C THR A 37 17.40 -2.37 17.97
N VAL A 38 17.74 -1.74 19.10
CA VAL A 38 17.06 -0.55 19.63
C VAL A 38 18.09 0.56 19.77
N LEU A 39 17.90 1.66 19.06
CA LEU A 39 18.70 2.87 19.20
C LEU A 39 17.88 3.94 19.93
N ALA A 40 18.50 4.59 20.90
CA ALA A 40 17.96 5.76 21.58
C ALA A 40 18.78 7.00 21.20
N GLY A 41 18.10 8.03 20.70
CA GLY A 41 18.72 9.32 20.41
C GLY A 41 18.49 10.27 21.57
N THR A 42 19.56 10.87 22.08
CA THR A 42 19.48 11.85 23.17
C THR A 42 19.67 13.28 22.67
N VAL A 43 19.08 14.20 23.40
CA VAL A 43 19.16 15.63 23.19
C VAL A 43 19.23 16.26 24.57
N ASP A 44 20.32 16.97 24.86
CA ASP A 44 20.55 17.57 26.19
C ASP A 44 20.44 16.49 27.30
N ASP A 45 21.08 15.33 27.07
CA ASP A 45 21.06 14.10 27.89
C ASP A 45 19.70 13.40 28.10
N GLU A 46 18.63 13.93 27.52
CA GLU A 46 17.30 13.35 27.57
C GLU A 46 16.99 12.53 26.32
N ILE A 47 16.35 11.37 26.48
CA ILE A 47 15.92 10.56 25.34
C ILE A 47 14.84 11.33 24.57
N ALA A 48 15.13 11.66 23.32
CA ALA A 48 14.26 12.46 22.45
C ALA A 48 13.97 11.80 21.11
N GLY A 49 14.61 10.67 20.80
CA GLY A 49 14.36 9.87 19.61
C GLY A 49 14.57 8.39 19.84
N LEU A 50 13.98 7.57 18.98
CA LEU A 50 14.16 6.13 18.98
C LEU A 50 14.17 5.59 17.55
N LEU A 51 14.93 4.52 17.32
CA LEU A 51 14.85 3.69 16.12
C LEU A 51 14.84 2.22 16.53
N LEU A 52 13.87 1.47 16.01
CA LEU A 52 13.78 0.01 16.14
C LEU A 52 14.09 -0.60 14.78
N ALA A 53 14.98 -1.58 14.77
CA ALA A 53 15.34 -2.28 13.55
C ALA A 53 15.59 -3.75 13.83
N HIS A 54 15.53 -4.55 12.76
CA HIS A 54 16.02 -5.90 12.77
C HIS A 54 16.64 -6.28 11.43
N VAL A 55 17.61 -7.19 11.46
CA VAL A 55 18.22 -7.76 10.25
C VAL A 55 17.30 -8.84 9.70
N VAL A 56 17.06 -8.79 8.39
CA VAL A 56 16.25 -9.76 7.65
C VAL A 56 17.11 -10.38 6.56
N GLY A 57 17.02 -11.71 6.43
CA GLY A 57 17.76 -12.47 5.42
C GLY A 57 19.16 -12.90 5.86
N PRO A 58 19.85 -13.70 5.03
CA PRO A 58 19.34 -14.29 3.79
C PRO A 58 18.26 -15.34 4.09
N GLY A 59 17.45 -15.67 3.09
CA GLY A 59 16.36 -16.64 3.22
C GLY A 59 16.34 -17.66 2.09
N PRO A 60 15.39 -18.63 2.09
CA PRO A 60 15.34 -19.69 1.08
C PRO A 60 15.16 -19.22 -0.37
N PHE A 61 14.71 -17.97 -0.58
CA PHE A 61 14.39 -17.40 -1.88
C PHE A 61 15.18 -16.14 -2.21
N THR A 62 16.14 -15.73 -1.36
CA THR A 62 16.98 -14.55 -1.57
C THR A 62 18.25 -14.63 -0.73
N ASP A 63 19.38 -14.26 -1.30
CA ASP A 63 20.66 -14.10 -0.62
C ASP A 63 20.86 -12.68 -0.05
N VAL A 64 19.92 -11.77 -0.29
CA VAL A 64 19.97 -10.40 0.21
C VAL A 64 19.81 -10.38 1.74
N VAL A 65 20.74 -9.68 2.39
CA VAL A 65 20.63 -9.24 3.78
C VAL A 65 20.18 -7.79 3.79
N ALA A 66 19.17 -7.49 4.59
CA ALA A 66 18.64 -6.13 4.70
C ALA A 66 18.38 -5.74 6.15
N LEU A 67 18.59 -4.47 6.47
CA LEU A 67 18.17 -3.90 7.75
C LEU A 67 16.76 -3.33 7.60
N ASN A 68 15.78 -3.88 8.30
CA ASN A 68 14.42 -3.37 8.27
C ASN A 68 14.14 -2.50 9.49
N LEU A 69 13.87 -1.21 9.25
CA LEU A 69 13.46 -0.23 10.25
C LEU A 69 11.96 -0.41 10.54
N GLU A 70 11.66 -0.92 11.72
CA GLU A 70 10.28 -1.11 12.19
C GLU A 70 9.67 0.20 12.68
N ALA A 71 10.47 1.03 13.34
CA ALA A 71 10.04 2.32 13.83
C ALA A 71 11.19 3.33 13.80
N LEU A 72 10.87 4.56 13.42
CA LEU A 72 11.73 5.73 13.63
C LEU A 72 10.85 6.83 14.19
N TYR A 73 11.23 7.39 15.32
CA TYR A 73 10.47 8.45 15.97
C TYR A 73 11.40 9.48 16.61
N VAL A 74 11.01 10.74 16.50
CA VAL A 74 11.64 11.87 17.19
C VAL A 74 10.52 12.71 17.78
N ARG A 75 10.64 13.03 19.07
CA ARG A 75 9.70 13.86 19.82
C ARG A 75 9.51 15.21 19.15
N GLY A 76 8.29 15.74 19.18
CA GLY A 76 7.92 16.96 18.45
C GLY A 76 8.85 18.16 18.67
N ASP A 77 9.25 18.40 19.93
CA ASP A 77 10.14 19.48 20.39
C ASP A 77 11.61 19.31 19.95
N ALA A 78 12.06 18.08 19.72
CA ALA A 78 13.41 17.74 19.29
C ALA A 78 13.56 17.61 17.77
N ARG A 79 12.47 17.76 17.00
CA ARG A 79 12.51 17.71 15.53
C ARG A 79 13.29 18.87 14.94
N ARG A 80 13.82 18.66 13.73
CA ARG A 80 14.64 19.63 12.98
C ARG A 80 15.98 20.01 13.67
N ARG A 81 16.40 19.26 14.70
CA ARG A 81 17.71 19.36 15.35
C ARG A 81 18.72 18.33 14.84
N GLY A 82 18.45 17.65 13.73
CA GLY A 82 19.34 16.63 13.16
C GLY A 82 19.21 15.22 13.76
N LEU A 83 18.48 15.03 14.87
CA LEU A 83 18.39 13.73 15.57
C LEU A 83 17.94 12.56 14.68
N GLY A 84 16.96 12.79 13.81
CA GLY A 84 16.49 11.75 12.87
C GLY A 84 17.58 11.33 11.85
N HIS A 85 18.42 12.27 11.41
CA HIS A 85 19.56 11.92 10.55
C HIS A 85 20.62 11.16 11.35
N ALA A 86 20.92 11.58 12.57
CA ALA A 86 21.88 10.89 13.44
C ALA A 86 21.47 9.43 13.70
N LEU A 87 20.19 9.18 13.96
CA LEU A 87 19.65 7.82 14.09
C LEU A 87 19.80 7.01 12.80
N LEU A 88 19.57 7.60 11.63
CA LEU A 88 19.76 6.93 10.35
C LEU A 88 21.23 6.67 10.00
N VAL A 89 22.15 7.56 10.42
CA VAL A 89 23.59 7.32 10.29
C VAL A 89 23.99 6.10 11.11
N ALA A 90 23.55 6.02 12.37
CA ALA A 90 23.80 4.86 13.23
C ALA A 90 23.18 3.57 12.63
N ALA A 91 21.97 3.65 12.07
CA ALA A 91 21.36 2.51 11.37
C ALA A 91 22.15 2.08 10.12
N ALA A 92 22.70 3.03 9.36
CA ALA A 92 23.54 2.73 8.21
C ALA A 92 24.85 2.05 8.63
N THR A 93 25.47 2.47 9.73
CA THR A 93 26.63 1.79 10.31
C THR A 93 26.30 0.36 10.72
N LEU A 94 25.18 0.14 11.41
CA LEU A 94 24.73 -1.20 11.77
C LEU A 94 24.47 -2.08 10.53
N ALA A 95 23.87 -1.51 9.49
CA ALA A 95 23.64 -2.22 8.23
C ALA A 95 24.96 -2.68 7.59
N ASP A 96 25.96 -1.80 7.56
CA ASP A 96 27.29 -2.12 7.01
C ASP A 96 27.98 -3.24 7.83
N GLU A 97 27.95 -3.15 9.16
CA GLU A 97 28.56 -4.14 10.07
C GLU A 97 28.02 -5.56 9.87
N VAL A 98 26.74 -5.69 9.55
CA VAL A 98 26.08 -7.00 9.33
C VAL A 98 26.06 -7.40 7.85
N GLY A 99 26.67 -6.61 6.96
CA GLY A 99 26.68 -6.86 5.51
C GLY A 99 25.32 -6.69 4.83
N ALA A 100 24.42 -5.91 5.42
CA ALA A 100 23.14 -5.59 4.81
C ALA A 100 23.33 -4.65 3.60
N THR A 101 22.89 -5.08 2.43
CA THR A 101 23.00 -4.31 1.19
C THR A 101 21.83 -3.33 1.00
N GLU A 102 20.77 -3.51 1.77
CA GLU A 102 19.54 -2.71 1.66
C GLU A 102 19.03 -2.29 3.05
N VAL A 103 18.43 -1.10 3.13
CA VAL A 103 17.73 -0.63 4.33
C VAL A 103 16.27 -0.37 3.97
N TYR A 104 15.37 -1.14 4.57
CA TYR A 104 13.94 -0.96 4.42
C TYR A 104 13.40 -0.08 5.54
N ALA A 105 12.43 0.78 5.22
CA ALA A 105 11.69 1.53 6.21
C ALA A 105 10.20 1.38 5.93
N SER A 106 9.43 1.08 6.98
CA SER A 106 7.98 0.91 6.89
C SER A 106 7.23 2.02 7.64
N PRO A 107 7.23 3.27 7.13
CA PRO A 107 6.53 4.36 7.78
C PRO A 107 5.02 4.12 7.79
N LEU A 108 4.38 4.39 8.94
CA LEU A 108 2.94 4.20 9.08
C LEU A 108 2.12 5.03 8.07
N PRO A 109 0.96 4.52 7.61
CA PRO A 109 0.04 5.29 6.78
C PRO A 109 -0.32 6.62 7.43
N GLY A 110 -0.35 7.70 6.64
CA GLY A 110 -0.71 9.04 7.12
C GLY A 110 0.42 9.81 7.83
N ALA A 111 1.56 9.19 8.14
CA ALA A 111 2.73 9.84 8.73
C ALA A 111 3.50 10.72 7.71
N ARG A 112 2.84 11.73 7.12
CA ARG A 112 3.38 12.53 6.00
C ARG A 112 4.75 13.12 6.27
N GLY A 113 5.02 13.54 7.51
CA GLY A 113 6.32 14.06 7.93
C GLY A 113 7.43 13.02 7.74
N MET A 114 7.19 11.78 8.17
CA MET A 114 8.12 10.65 8.02
C MET A 114 8.31 10.28 6.54
N HIS A 115 7.22 10.14 5.78
CA HIS A 115 7.27 9.86 4.34
C HIS A 115 8.13 10.89 3.60
N ARG A 116 7.95 12.19 3.87
CA ARG A 116 8.78 13.24 3.27
C ARG A 116 10.23 13.21 3.73
N PHE A 117 10.47 12.88 4.99
CA PHE A 117 11.82 12.78 5.55
C PHE A 117 12.61 11.67 4.86
N LEU A 118 12.05 10.45 4.79
CA LEU A 118 12.66 9.31 4.12
C LEU A 118 12.91 9.60 2.63
N ALA A 119 11.90 10.13 1.92
CA ALA A 119 12.04 10.48 0.50
C ALA A 119 13.16 11.50 0.24
N ARG A 120 13.36 12.47 1.14
CA ARG A 120 14.44 13.47 1.00
C ARG A 120 15.84 12.88 1.19
N ILE A 121 15.97 11.78 1.92
CA ILE A 121 17.24 11.10 2.18
C ILE A 121 17.55 10.08 1.07
N GLY A 122 16.59 9.79 0.19
CA GLY A 122 16.77 8.90 -0.96
C GLY A 122 16.08 7.55 -0.83
N PHE A 123 15.29 7.32 0.22
CA PHE A 123 14.41 6.15 0.27
C PHE A 123 13.39 6.24 -0.87
N ALA A 124 13.41 5.24 -1.75
CA ALA A 124 12.40 5.05 -2.77
C ALA A 124 11.29 4.12 -2.25
N PRO A 125 10.07 4.18 -2.81
CA PRO A 125 9.03 3.21 -2.50
C PRO A 125 9.50 1.79 -2.84
N ALA A 126 9.56 0.92 -1.82
CA ALA A 126 9.91 -0.48 -1.96
C ALA A 126 8.85 -1.32 -1.25
N ALA A 127 8.09 -2.10 -2.03
CA ALA A 127 6.91 -2.88 -1.62
C ALA A 127 5.74 -2.04 -1.04
N ALA A 128 4.52 -2.54 -1.26
CA ALA A 128 3.30 -1.97 -0.67
C ALA A 128 2.48 -3.08 -0.01
N HIS A 129 2.41 -3.08 1.32
CA HIS A 129 1.61 -4.05 2.05
C HIS A 129 0.11 -3.73 1.94
N ARG A 130 -0.70 -4.78 1.78
CA ARG A 130 -2.17 -4.72 1.94
C ARG A 130 -2.56 -5.68 3.04
N VAL A 131 -3.44 -5.24 3.92
CA VAL A 131 -3.86 -6.01 5.10
C VAL A 131 -5.36 -6.27 5.04
N VAL A 132 -5.74 -7.49 5.39
CA VAL A 132 -7.10 -7.93 5.67
C VAL A 132 -7.04 -8.88 6.85
N THR A 133 -8.07 -8.93 7.69
CA THR A 133 -8.10 -9.96 8.74
C THR A 133 -8.27 -11.33 8.10
N THR A 134 -7.64 -12.36 8.68
CA THR A 134 -7.76 -13.74 8.20
C THR A 134 -9.21 -14.19 8.13
N SER A 135 -10.02 -13.83 9.13
CA SER A 135 -11.46 -14.11 9.16
C SER A 135 -12.24 -13.42 8.03
N ALA A 136 -11.93 -12.17 7.73
CA ALA A 136 -12.57 -11.45 6.62
C ALA A 136 -12.15 -12.03 5.27
N LEU A 137 -10.87 -12.42 5.13
CA LEU A 137 -10.36 -13.08 3.93
C LEU A 137 -11.04 -14.42 3.71
N GLN A 138 -11.09 -15.28 4.72
CA GLN A 138 -11.77 -16.59 4.67
C GLN A 138 -13.24 -16.42 4.29
N ARG A 139 -13.96 -15.53 4.99
CA ARG A 139 -15.37 -15.26 4.69
C ARG A 139 -15.56 -14.79 3.25
N ARG A 140 -14.68 -13.91 2.75
CA ARG A 140 -14.76 -13.39 1.38
C ARG A 140 -14.52 -14.48 0.33
N LEU A 141 -13.54 -15.35 0.56
CA LEU A 141 -13.21 -16.45 -0.35
C LEU A 141 -14.30 -17.53 -0.36
N SER A 142 -14.91 -17.84 0.79
CA SER A 142 -16.02 -18.81 0.87
C SER A 142 -17.31 -18.32 0.22
N GLN A 143 -17.52 -16.99 0.14
CA GLN A 143 -18.68 -16.38 -0.50
C GLN A 143 -18.55 -16.24 -2.03
N ASP A 144 -17.35 -16.42 -2.59
CA ASP A 144 -17.11 -16.47 -4.03
C ASP A 144 -16.52 -17.81 -4.49
N PRO A 145 -17.29 -18.91 -4.36
CA PRO A 145 -16.84 -20.23 -4.81
C PRO A 145 -16.61 -20.29 -6.32
N SER A 146 -17.14 -19.34 -7.10
CA SER A 146 -16.98 -19.29 -8.56
C SER A 146 -15.57 -18.89 -9.00
N ALA A 147 -14.90 -18.02 -8.24
CA ALA A 147 -13.50 -17.66 -8.48
C ALA A 147 -12.55 -18.83 -8.19
N VAL A 148 -12.86 -19.64 -7.16
CA VAL A 148 -12.04 -20.79 -6.75
C VAL A 148 -12.26 -22.00 -7.68
N LEU A 149 -13.52 -22.36 -7.97
CA LEU A 149 -13.84 -23.47 -8.89
C LEU A 149 -13.53 -23.14 -10.36
N GLY A 150 -13.68 -21.87 -10.78
CA GLY A 150 -13.33 -21.43 -12.14
C GLY A 150 -11.82 -21.50 -12.43
N ALA A 151 -10.98 -21.28 -11.42
CA ALA A 151 -9.54 -21.47 -11.51
C ALA A 151 -9.13 -22.95 -11.57
N VAL A 152 -9.82 -23.83 -10.83
CA VAL A 152 -9.53 -25.27 -10.79
C VAL A 152 -10.10 -26.03 -12.00
N THR A 153 -11.24 -25.61 -12.54
CA THR A 153 -11.92 -26.32 -13.65
C THR A 153 -11.69 -25.71 -15.03
N GLY A 154 -10.98 -24.58 -15.14
CA GLY A 154 -10.72 -23.87 -16.40
C GLY A 154 -11.97 -23.37 -17.12
N ARG A 155 -13.16 -23.46 -16.50
CA ARG A 155 -14.44 -23.17 -17.14
C ARG A 155 -14.71 -21.66 -17.10
N GLN A 156 -14.24 -20.98 -18.14
CA GLN A 156 -14.24 -19.53 -18.27
C GLN A 156 -15.63 -18.86 -18.18
N PRO A 157 -15.68 -17.57 -17.75
CA PRO A 157 -16.88 -16.73 -17.74
C PRO A 157 -17.55 -16.49 -19.12
N ARG A 158 -16.93 -16.94 -20.21
CA ARG A 158 -17.48 -16.90 -21.57
C ARG A 158 -18.80 -17.65 -21.70
N GLN A 159 -18.93 -18.80 -21.03
CA GLN A 159 -20.18 -19.59 -21.08
C GLN A 159 -21.36 -18.86 -20.44
N ARG A 160 -21.13 -18.09 -19.36
CA ARG A 160 -22.21 -17.28 -18.76
C ARG A 160 -22.65 -16.13 -19.66
N LEU A 161 -21.72 -15.51 -20.39
CA LEU A 161 -22.06 -14.47 -21.36
C LEU A 161 -22.77 -15.07 -22.58
N GLU A 162 -22.32 -16.22 -23.07
CA GLU A 162 -22.92 -16.96 -24.18
C GLU A 162 -24.35 -17.45 -23.83
N ASP A 163 -24.56 -17.99 -22.64
CA ASP A 163 -25.88 -18.39 -22.13
C ASP A 163 -26.83 -17.20 -22.02
N LEU A 164 -26.32 -16.05 -21.58
CA LEU A 164 -27.10 -14.82 -21.44
C LEU A 164 -27.44 -14.21 -22.82
N ILE A 165 -26.54 -14.33 -23.79
CA ILE A 165 -26.78 -13.96 -25.19
C ILE A 165 -27.80 -14.92 -25.84
N ALA A 166 -27.68 -16.23 -25.62
CA ALA A 166 -28.59 -17.24 -26.14
C ALA A 166 -30.03 -17.04 -25.60
N ARG A 167 -30.16 -16.83 -24.28
CA ARG A 167 -31.45 -16.52 -23.64
C ARG A 167 -32.07 -15.23 -24.19
N ARG A 168 -31.28 -14.18 -24.40
CA ARG A 168 -31.76 -12.92 -25.01
C ARG A 168 -32.20 -13.11 -26.46
N ARG A 169 -31.51 -13.95 -27.25
CA ARG A 169 -31.91 -14.27 -28.62
C ARG A 169 -33.23 -15.02 -28.66
N GLN A 170 -33.43 -16.01 -27.79
CA GLN A 170 -34.69 -16.75 -27.68
C GLN A 170 -35.85 -15.84 -27.27
N ALA A 171 -35.64 -14.94 -26.31
CA ALA A 171 -36.65 -13.98 -25.89
C ALA A 171 -37.03 -13.00 -27.01
N ARG A 172 -36.08 -12.59 -27.86
CA ARG A 172 -36.36 -11.75 -29.04
C ARG A 172 -37.08 -12.53 -30.14
N ALA A 173 -36.68 -13.77 -30.41
CA ALA A 173 -37.35 -14.62 -31.39
C ALA A 173 -38.81 -14.91 -30.99
N ALA A 174 -39.08 -15.08 -29.69
CA ALA A 174 -40.44 -15.22 -29.16
C ALA A 174 -41.27 -13.93 -29.28
N GLN A 175 -40.64 -12.75 -29.26
CA GLN A 175 -41.33 -11.46 -29.47
C GLN A 175 -41.57 -11.14 -30.95
N THR A 176 -40.74 -11.65 -31.87
CA THR A 176 -40.89 -11.43 -33.32
C THR A 176 -41.84 -12.43 -34.00
N GLY A 177 -42.27 -13.49 -33.30
CA GLY A 177 -43.21 -14.49 -33.82
C GLY A 177 -44.71 -14.10 -33.80
N GLY A 178 -45.05 -12.84 -33.49
CA GLY A 178 -46.42 -12.31 -33.57
C GLY A 178 -46.75 -11.86 -35.00
N ALA A 179 -47.85 -12.37 -35.54
CA ALA A 179 -48.35 -12.23 -36.92
C ALA A 179 -48.29 -10.80 -37.55
N PRO A 180 -48.17 -10.69 -38.89
CA PRO A 180 -48.06 -9.39 -39.56
C PRO A 180 -49.42 -8.67 -39.60
N VAL A 181 -49.50 -7.53 -38.92
CA VAL A 181 -50.58 -6.55 -39.09
C VAL A 181 -50.15 -5.55 -40.18
N PRO A 182 -50.96 -5.31 -41.24
CA PRO A 182 -50.58 -4.41 -42.32
C PRO A 182 -50.53 -2.95 -41.84
N ALA A 183 -49.55 -2.23 -42.35
CA ALA A 183 -49.21 -0.87 -41.96
C ALA A 183 -50.18 0.18 -42.52
N GLU A 184 -50.63 1.10 -41.66
CA GLU A 184 -51.03 2.45 -42.07
C GLU A 184 -50.20 3.50 -41.31
N PRO A 185 -49.86 4.63 -41.95
CA PRO A 185 -48.96 5.61 -41.39
C PRO A 185 -49.74 6.68 -40.61
N SER A 186 -49.42 6.87 -39.33
CA SER A 186 -49.73 8.13 -38.66
C SER A 186 -48.63 8.56 -37.68
N ARG A 187 -48.28 9.83 -37.84
CA ARG A 187 -47.38 10.68 -37.05
C ARG A 187 -47.44 10.40 -35.55
N GLN A 188 -46.27 10.26 -34.92
CA GLN A 188 -45.85 11.27 -33.93
C GLN A 188 -44.37 11.15 -33.54
N ALA A 189 -43.70 12.29 -33.64
CA ALA A 189 -42.36 12.53 -33.13
C ALA A 189 -42.29 12.28 -31.62
N ARG A 190 -41.29 11.51 -31.19
CA ARG A 190 -40.70 11.65 -29.86
C ARG A 190 -39.19 11.71 -29.99
N ALA A 191 -38.69 12.88 -29.64
CA ALA A 191 -37.29 13.26 -29.64
C ALA A 191 -36.45 12.31 -28.76
N SER A 192 -35.48 11.67 -29.37
CA SER A 192 -34.39 11.00 -28.67
C SER A 192 -33.28 12.03 -28.42
N ILE A 193 -33.13 12.45 -27.17
CA ILE A 193 -32.02 13.28 -26.70
C ILE A 193 -30.74 12.44 -26.80
N SER A 194 -29.97 12.63 -27.86
CA SER A 194 -28.62 12.09 -27.98
C SER A 194 -27.65 13.05 -27.29
N MET A 195 -27.17 12.70 -26.10
CA MET A 195 -26.13 13.46 -25.40
C MET A 195 -24.76 13.05 -25.97
N GLN A 196 -24.21 13.86 -26.88
CA GLN A 196 -22.85 13.70 -27.38
C GLN A 196 -21.89 14.52 -26.51
N VAL A 197 -20.95 13.85 -25.83
CA VAL A 197 -19.84 14.51 -25.13
C VAL A 197 -18.61 14.46 -26.02
N SER A 198 -18.36 15.55 -26.76
CA SER A 198 -17.10 15.78 -27.46
C SER A 198 -16.05 16.25 -26.46
N ARG A 199 -15.14 15.36 -26.04
CA ARG A 199 -13.94 15.77 -25.32
C ARG A 199 -12.79 15.95 -26.31
N ALA A 200 -12.71 17.14 -26.88
CA ALA A 200 -11.54 17.61 -27.60
C ALA A 200 -10.41 17.99 -26.62
N VAL A 201 -9.25 17.41 -26.87
CA VAL A 201 -7.92 18.06 -26.95
C VAL A 201 -7.55 19.07 -25.88
N GLN A 202 -6.47 18.78 -25.15
CA GLN A 202 -5.29 19.65 -24.98
C GLN A 202 -4.24 18.87 -24.18
N THR A 203 -2.95 18.84 -24.46
CA THR A 203 -2.10 19.19 -25.61
C THR A 203 -0.73 18.62 -25.23
N ARG A 204 0.07 18.25 -26.22
CA ARG A 204 1.37 17.58 -26.06
C ARG A 204 2.50 18.63 -26.03
N ARG A 205 3.50 18.41 -25.14
CA ARG A 205 4.97 18.65 -25.26
C ARG A 205 5.49 20.11 -25.40
N PRO A 206 6.81 20.41 -25.27
CA PRO A 206 7.98 19.54 -24.99
C PRO A 206 9.00 20.05 -23.93
N SER A 207 10.08 19.26 -23.83
CA SER A 207 11.36 19.37 -23.11
C SER A 207 12.29 20.53 -23.55
N SER A 208 13.27 20.78 -22.66
CA SER A 208 14.67 21.23 -22.85
C SER A 208 15.00 22.71 -23.12
N SER A 209 15.81 23.30 -22.23
CA SER A 209 17.18 23.87 -22.45
C SER A 209 17.69 24.46 -21.13
N THR A 210 18.81 23.99 -20.57
CA THR A 210 20.23 24.40 -20.77
C THR A 210 20.60 25.71 -20.07
N THR A 211 21.52 25.64 -19.09
CA THR A 211 22.47 26.72 -18.80
C THR A 211 23.83 26.13 -18.44
N THR A 212 24.84 26.62 -19.15
CA THR A 212 26.28 26.37 -19.05
C THR A 212 26.92 27.40 -18.10
N ILE A 213 28.20 27.18 -17.74
CA ILE A 213 29.25 28.12 -17.25
C ILE A 213 29.24 28.27 -15.71
N SER A 214 30.35 28.13 -14.95
CA SER A 214 31.80 28.33 -15.21
C SER A 214 32.67 27.19 -14.70
#